data_AF-A0A7S3ATH2-F1
#
_entry.id   AF-A0A7S3ATH2-F1
#
_cell.length_a   1.000
_cell.length_b   1.000
_cell.length_c   1.000
_cell.angle_alpha   90.00
_cell.angle_beta   90.00
_cell.angle_gamma   90.00
#
_symmetry.space_group_name_H-M   'P 1'
#
loop_
_entity.id
_entity.type
_entity.pdbx_description
1 polymer ?
#
loop_
_entity_poly.entity_id
_entity_poly.type
_entity_poly.pdbx_seq_one_letter_code
_entity_poly.pdbx_strand_id
1 'polypeptide(L)'
;MVMYLLWGIETSYRSRFAVESTLHKLLDLLGNLLLILGASNMEFVADYRDQTGVPGLSRVLVPVLVGLAIWMMRTAEIALLSKREAARRSSSAELMVMMQVFAMWTTALIFSCQEWGGDIETHKTMCDLSALLMWAGNFWWRWKQAASPMSQLIMVRGDVPRLPIELTVVPSNYGFVLHRDNEFMFLMLGETVLQLVIATQDMHLEPNGNDLWGTLLTGVSATAVSGFVLAVCMMFSFRQMVDASLMSYRKTNKGVKTDVNEEEELVKSLHKSRVSGGRGWELISAITHDRVTEAATKQRTNAMPLKDAQRIMLKGRLFNVLGVFLWQTKAMCVMLVGVGVKLSMYDPFADSNAFFALQQRLELAVPVGLTFFIQFFHAVYIKNRHAYSPLSSLLKQPKHLAVLVARVLCFVAGISIAFAKITPAAHQALQTLIAGCQCVLLYLQEARYKVVTERAHPLSSMGKALHSLRQHGHISRLQHAARSATLLSKGNPMAMTTSQSPQSTESVWRKTKGKFSHGMHHSMHHPSGRGEQKECSVKV
;
A
#
# COMPACT_ATOMS: atom_id res chain seq x y z
N MET A 1 4.84 -3.25 15.62
CA MET A 1 3.57 -3.65 14.97
C MET A 1 2.54 -2.53 14.92
N VAL A 2 2.18 -1.91 16.03
CA VAL A 2 1.21 -0.81 16.10
C VAL A 2 1.57 0.41 15.24
N MET A 3 2.80 0.88 15.33
CA MET A 3 3.29 2.01 14.51
C MET A 3 3.09 1.74 13.01
N TYR A 4 3.14 0.46 12.63
CA TYR A 4 2.96 0.06 11.26
C TYR A 4 1.54 0.21 10.75
N LEU A 5 0.54 -0.01 11.60
CA LEU A 5 -0.84 0.25 11.23
C LEU A 5 -1.05 1.75 10.98
N LEU A 6 -0.54 2.59 11.87
CA LEU A 6 -0.62 4.04 11.74
C LEU A 6 0.08 4.53 10.47
N TRP A 7 1.26 3.98 10.18
CA TRP A 7 1.97 4.24 8.93
C TRP A 7 1.20 3.74 7.69
N GLY A 8 0.56 2.58 7.77
CA GLY A 8 -0.29 2.04 6.71
C GLY A 8 -1.54 2.89 6.46
N ILE A 9 -2.18 3.38 7.54
CA ILE A 9 -3.30 4.32 7.50
C ILE A 9 -2.86 5.64 6.84
N GLU A 10 -1.74 6.20 7.28
CA GLU A 10 -1.16 7.41 6.69
C GLU A 10 -0.90 7.24 5.19
N THR A 11 -0.23 6.16 4.81
CA THR A 11 0.13 5.89 3.41
C THR A 11 -1.13 5.70 2.56
N SER A 12 -2.13 4.97 3.07
CA SER A 12 -3.46 4.83 2.44
C SER A 12 -4.11 6.20 2.23
N TYR A 13 -4.14 7.04 3.26
CA TYR A 13 -4.74 8.36 3.23
C TYR A 13 -4.06 9.29 2.23
N ARG A 14 -2.74 9.49 2.36
CA ARG A 14 -1.94 10.38 1.49
C ARG A 14 -1.92 9.92 0.04
N SER A 15 -2.05 8.60 -0.20
CA SER A 15 -2.14 8.10 -1.57
C SER A 15 -3.42 8.51 -2.28
N ARG A 16 -4.49 8.84 -1.55
CA ARG A 16 -5.81 9.18 -2.12
C ARG A 16 -6.11 10.66 -2.09
N PHE A 17 -5.61 11.35 -1.06
CA PHE A 17 -5.96 12.73 -0.78
C PHE A 17 -4.71 13.61 -0.79
N ALA A 18 -4.66 14.51 -1.77
CA ALA A 18 -3.74 15.64 -1.73
C ALA A 18 -4.34 16.68 -0.80
N VAL A 19 -3.80 16.80 0.41
CA VAL A 19 -4.26 17.79 1.38
C VAL A 19 -3.16 18.79 1.66
N GLU A 20 -3.35 20.00 1.18
CA GLU A 20 -2.39 21.10 1.34
C GLU A 20 -2.66 21.95 2.59
N SER A 21 -3.75 21.68 3.31
CA SER A 21 -4.19 22.55 4.41
C SER A 21 -3.22 22.49 5.60
N THR A 22 -3.03 23.65 6.23
CA THR A 22 -2.14 23.82 7.39
C THR A 22 -2.57 22.94 8.57
N LEU A 23 -3.88 22.74 8.75
CA LEU A 23 -4.43 21.84 9.77
C LEU A 23 -3.90 20.41 9.59
N HIS A 24 -3.86 19.90 8.35
CA HIS A 24 -3.30 18.58 8.12
C HIS A 24 -1.81 18.59 8.43
N LYS A 25 -1.02 19.56 7.95
CA LYS A 25 0.41 19.62 8.29
C LYS A 25 0.66 19.62 9.82
N LEU A 26 -0.16 20.33 10.60
CA LEU A 26 -0.07 20.33 12.06
C LEU A 26 -0.41 18.96 12.66
N LEU A 27 -1.51 18.34 12.23
CA LEU A 27 -1.90 17.01 12.69
C LEU A 27 -0.89 15.92 12.28
N ASP A 28 -0.14 16.11 11.20
CA ASP A 28 0.97 15.22 10.81
C ASP A 28 2.12 15.32 11.80
N LEU A 29 2.52 16.55 12.13
CA LEU A 29 3.58 16.79 13.12
C LEU A 29 3.19 16.22 14.48
N LEU A 30 1.94 16.44 14.92
CA LEU A 30 1.44 15.91 16.17
C LEU A 30 1.37 14.37 16.15
N GLY A 31 0.86 13.77 15.07
CA GLY A 31 0.82 12.32 14.90
C GLY A 31 2.21 11.69 14.92
N ASN A 32 3.19 12.29 14.24
CA ASN A 32 4.57 11.84 14.25
C ASN A 32 5.23 12.02 15.62
N LEU A 33 4.99 13.12 16.31
CA LEU A 33 5.48 13.33 17.68
C LEU A 33 4.94 12.26 18.63
N LEU A 34 3.65 11.95 18.57
CA LEU A 34 3.04 10.90 19.40
C LEU A 34 3.57 9.51 19.08
N LEU A 35 3.87 9.24 17.80
CA LEU A 35 4.53 8.01 17.39
C LEU A 35 5.96 7.92 17.95
N ILE A 36 6.71 9.02 17.94
CA ILE A 36 8.05 9.09 18.54
C ILE A 36 7.96 8.87 20.05
N LEU A 37 7.01 9.51 20.73
CA LEU A 37 6.77 9.32 22.17
C LEU A 37 6.36 7.88 22.49
N GLY A 38 5.50 7.27 21.68
CA GLY A 38 5.14 5.85 21.84
C GLY A 38 6.34 4.93 21.64
N ALA A 39 7.19 5.21 20.65
CA ALA A 39 8.41 4.45 20.37
C ALA A 39 9.48 4.64 21.45
N SER A 40 9.66 5.86 21.97
CA SER A 40 10.68 6.15 22.99
C SER A 40 10.36 5.53 24.35
N ASN A 41 9.10 5.19 24.59
CA ASN A 41 8.65 4.47 25.78
C ASN A 41 8.65 2.94 25.56
N MET A 42 9.25 2.44 24.47
CA MET A 42 9.36 0.99 24.24
C MET A 42 10.46 0.36 25.11
N GLU A 43 10.06 -0.36 26.15
CA GLU A 43 10.90 -1.25 26.98
C GLU A 43 10.86 -2.72 26.48
N PHE A 44 11.65 -3.61 27.08
CA PHE A 44 11.62 -5.04 26.74
C PHE A 44 10.29 -5.68 27.17
N VAL A 45 9.86 -6.72 26.44
CA VAL A 45 8.58 -7.41 26.73
C VAL A 45 8.55 -8.03 28.13
N ALA A 46 9.69 -8.48 28.64
CA ALA A 46 9.81 -8.99 30.00
C ALA A 46 9.55 -7.90 31.04
N ASP A 47 10.08 -6.70 30.82
CA ASP A 47 9.92 -5.57 31.74
C ASP A 47 8.44 -5.14 31.83
N TYR A 48 7.69 -5.20 30.72
CA TYR A 48 6.24 -4.98 30.75
C TYR A 48 5.45 -6.06 31.48
N ARG A 49 5.99 -7.28 31.57
CA ARG A 49 5.34 -8.41 32.24
C ARG A 49 5.64 -8.44 33.74
N ASP A 50 6.78 -7.90 34.15
CA ASP A 50 7.29 -8.02 35.51
C ASP A 50 7.13 -6.71 36.34
N GLN A 51 6.88 -5.56 35.70
CA GLN A 51 6.57 -4.32 36.42
C GLN A 51 5.14 -4.32 37.00
N THR A 52 5.02 -4.50 38.32
CA THR A 52 3.77 -4.34 39.08
C THR A 52 3.45 -2.87 39.44
N GLY A 53 4.38 -1.94 39.16
CA GLY A 53 4.25 -0.52 39.50
C GLY A 53 4.27 0.37 38.26
N VAL A 54 3.09 0.90 37.91
CA VAL A 54 2.74 1.67 36.69
C VAL A 54 2.69 0.80 35.42
N PRO A 55 1.56 0.75 34.69
CA PRO A 55 1.43 -0.16 33.55
C PRO A 55 2.34 0.28 32.40
N GLY A 56 3.50 -0.36 32.24
CA GLY A 56 4.51 0.03 31.24
C GLY A 56 3.93 0.03 29.81
N LEU A 57 3.04 -0.93 29.50
CA LEU A 57 2.38 -1.00 28.19
C LEU A 57 1.48 0.23 27.90
N SER A 58 0.91 0.84 28.94
CA SER A 58 0.06 2.04 28.80
C SER A 58 0.84 3.25 28.27
N ARG A 59 2.13 3.37 28.63
CA ARG A 59 3.00 4.48 28.18
C ARG A 59 3.22 4.45 26.66
N VAL A 60 3.19 3.25 26.06
CA VAL A 60 3.25 3.06 24.61
C VAL A 60 1.86 3.17 23.98
N LEU A 61 0.85 2.56 24.61
CA LEU A 61 -0.51 2.48 24.07
C LEU A 61 -1.24 3.82 24.03
N VAL A 62 -1.06 4.69 25.03
CA VAL A 62 -1.76 5.97 25.10
C VAL A 62 -1.35 6.90 23.94
N PRO A 63 -0.06 7.19 23.68
CA PRO A 63 0.35 8.00 22.53
C PRO A 63 -0.12 7.42 21.20
N VAL A 64 -0.08 6.09 21.07
CA VAL A 64 -0.58 5.35 19.90
C VAL A 64 -2.07 5.57 19.67
N LEU A 65 -2.89 5.45 20.72
CA LEU A 65 -4.35 5.60 20.66
C LEU A 65 -4.73 7.03 20.31
N VAL A 66 -4.03 8.02 20.91
CA VAL A 66 -4.20 9.43 20.54
C VAL A 66 -3.79 9.66 19.08
N GLY A 67 -2.71 9.04 18.62
CA GLY A 67 -2.30 9.05 17.22
C GLY A 67 -3.40 8.50 16.30
N LEU A 68 -4.00 7.36 16.65
CA LEU A 68 -5.12 6.79 15.90
C LEU A 68 -6.35 7.72 15.89
N ALA A 69 -6.68 8.34 17.03
CA ALA A 69 -7.77 9.30 17.13
C ALA A 69 -7.56 10.52 16.22
N ILE A 70 -6.34 11.04 16.11
CA ILE A 70 -5.99 12.11 15.17
C ILE A 70 -6.25 11.68 13.72
N TRP A 71 -5.86 10.46 13.35
CA TRP A 71 -6.15 9.91 12.02
C TRP A 71 -7.64 9.72 11.75
N MET A 72 -8.40 9.34 12.77
CA MET A 72 -9.86 9.25 12.68
C MET A 72 -10.49 10.61 12.46
N MET A 73 -10.07 11.67 13.17
CA MET A 73 -10.57 13.03 12.98
C MET A 73 -10.34 13.52 11.54
N ARG A 74 -9.17 13.26 10.96
CA ARG A 74 -8.87 13.59 9.55
C ARG A 74 -9.74 12.85 8.56
N THR A 75 -9.95 11.58 8.81
CA THR A 75 -10.81 10.75 7.96
C THR A 75 -12.27 11.20 8.07
N ALA A 76 -12.70 11.61 9.27
CA ALA A 76 -14.01 12.19 9.51
C ALA A 76 -14.21 13.54 8.78
N GLU A 77 -13.19 14.40 8.74
CA GLU A 77 -13.24 15.66 7.98
C GLU A 77 -13.57 15.40 6.50
N ILE A 78 -12.87 14.46 5.85
CA ILE A 78 -13.17 14.11 4.45
C ILE A 78 -14.54 13.44 4.32
N ALA A 79 -14.91 12.58 5.27
CA ALA A 79 -16.21 11.91 5.28
C ALA A 79 -17.37 12.91 5.31
N LEU A 80 -17.24 13.99 6.08
CA LEU A 80 -18.29 14.98 6.30
C LEU A 80 -18.24 16.14 5.31
N LEU A 81 -17.06 16.71 5.06
CA LEU A 81 -16.90 18.00 4.39
C LEU A 81 -16.51 17.88 2.91
N SER A 82 -16.12 16.70 2.43
CA SER A 82 -15.68 16.57 1.04
C SER A 82 -16.82 16.82 0.05
N LYS A 83 -16.56 17.68 -0.94
CA LYS A 83 -17.49 17.96 -2.06
C LYS A 83 -17.70 16.74 -2.96
N ARG A 84 -16.74 15.81 -2.98
CA ARG A 84 -16.80 14.60 -3.82
C ARG A 84 -17.44 13.45 -3.05
N GLU A 85 -18.58 12.97 -3.54
CA GLU A 85 -19.32 11.89 -2.89
C GLU A 85 -18.50 10.59 -2.72
N ALA A 86 -17.69 10.24 -3.72
CA ALA A 86 -16.79 9.10 -3.64
C ALA A 86 -15.77 9.21 -2.50
N ALA A 87 -15.25 10.42 -2.26
CA ALA A 87 -14.34 10.68 -1.15
C ALA A 87 -15.03 10.58 0.20
N ARG A 88 -16.26 11.11 0.32
CA ARG A 88 -17.08 10.97 1.52
C ARG A 88 -17.31 9.50 1.86
N ARG A 89 -17.88 8.73 0.92
CA ARG A 89 -18.20 7.31 1.12
C ARG A 89 -16.97 6.45 1.43
N SER A 90 -15.88 6.66 0.68
CA SER A 90 -14.64 5.94 0.93
C SER A 90 -14.08 6.24 2.32
N SER A 91 -14.13 7.50 2.76
CA SER A 91 -13.61 7.92 4.07
C SER A 91 -14.54 7.49 5.20
N SER A 92 -15.87 7.53 5.04
CA SER A 92 -16.82 6.97 6.01
C SER A 92 -16.59 5.48 6.24
N ALA A 93 -16.38 4.72 5.16
CA ALA A 93 -16.08 3.29 5.28
C ALA A 93 -14.76 3.05 6.02
N GLU A 94 -13.72 3.84 5.75
CA GLU A 94 -12.43 3.73 6.42
C GLU A 94 -12.51 4.14 7.90
N LEU A 95 -13.26 5.20 8.21
CA LEU A 95 -13.53 5.67 9.57
C LEU A 95 -14.24 4.58 10.39
N MET A 96 -15.24 3.90 9.82
CA MET A 96 -15.93 2.79 10.50
C MET A 96 -14.98 1.65 10.86
N VAL A 97 -14.02 1.32 9.99
CA VAL A 97 -13.00 0.31 10.30
C VAL A 97 -12.05 0.83 11.38
N MET A 98 -11.61 2.09 11.31
CA MET A 98 -10.75 2.69 12.35
C MET A 98 -11.44 2.73 13.72
N MET A 99 -12.74 3.04 13.79
CA MET A 99 -13.52 2.98 15.04
C MET A 99 -13.48 1.59 15.67
N GLN A 100 -13.57 0.53 14.85
CA GLN A 100 -13.50 -0.85 15.32
C GLN A 100 -12.11 -1.21 15.86
N VAL A 101 -11.05 -0.75 15.17
CA VAL A 101 -9.67 -0.88 15.67
C VAL A 101 -9.48 -0.13 16.97
N PHE A 102 -9.95 1.11 17.04
CA PHE A 102 -9.86 1.97 18.21
C PHE A 102 -10.56 1.33 19.41
N ALA A 103 -11.75 0.73 19.21
CA ALA A 103 -12.44 -0.01 20.26
C ALA A 103 -11.59 -1.19 20.77
N MET A 104 -11.06 -2.04 19.87
CA MET A 104 -10.19 -3.16 20.25
C MET A 104 -8.94 -2.71 21.01
N TRP A 105 -8.30 -1.64 20.57
CA TRP A 105 -7.10 -1.09 21.22
C TRP A 105 -7.41 -0.40 22.55
N THR A 106 -8.59 0.21 22.69
CA THR A 106 -9.05 0.75 23.96
C THR A 106 -9.30 -0.38 24.96
N THR A 107 -9.92 -1.49 24.53
CA THR A 107 -10.05 -2.69 25.36
C THR A 107 -8.69 -3.25 25.76
N ALA A 108 -7.73 -3.29 24.82
CA ALA A 108 -6.35 -3.69 25.13
C ALA A 108 -5.71 -2.78 26.20
N LEU A 109 -5.90 -1.46 26.09
CA LEU A 109 -5.42 -0.51 27.10
C LEU A 109 -6.06 -0.75 28.46
N ILE A 110 -7.40 -0.93 28.52
CA ILE A 110 -8.12 -1.21 29.76
C ILE A 110 -7.55 -2.48 30.42
N PHE A 111 -7.37 -3.56 29.66
CA PHE A 111 -6.81 -4.81 30.19
C PHE A 111 -5.38 -4.65 30.70
N SER A 112 -4.58 -3.79 30.05
CA SER A 112 -3.20 -3.51 30.47
C SER A 112 -3.08 -2.60 31.69
N CYS A 113 -4.08 -1.74 31.94
CA CYS A 113 -4.05 -0.76 33.02
C CYS A 113 -4.77 -1.22 34.28
N GLN A 114 -5.70 -2.18 34.16
CA GLN A 114 -6.48 -2.62 35.29
C GLN A 114 -5.63 -3.49 36.22
N GLU A 115 -5.60 -3.12 37.50
CA GLU A 115 -5.10 -3.98 38.57
C GLU A 115 -6.11 -5.13 38.75
N TRP A 116 -5.86 -6.23 38.06
CA TRP A 116 -6.59 -7.47 38.27
C TRP A 116 -6.14 -7.99 39.63
N GLY A 117 -6.99 -7.86 40.66
CA GLY A 117 -6.71 -8.23 42.05
C GLY A 117 -6.52 -9.73 42.31
N GLY A 118 -5.75 -10.41 41.47
CA GLY A 118 -5.41 -11.83 41.52
C GLY A 118 -3.90 -12.06 41.38
N ASP A 119 -3.52 -13.34 41.33
CA ASP A 119 -2.14 -13.81 41.21
C ASP A 119 -1.39 -13.20 40.01
N ILE A 120 -0.05 -13.13 40.09
CA ILE A 120 0.86 -12.60 39.05
C ILE A 120 0.56 -13.21 37.68
N GLU A 121 0.14 -14.48 37.66
CA GLU A 121 -0.24 -15.20 36.44
C GLU A 121 -1.46 -14.60 35.73
N THR A 122 -2.43 -14.07 36.49
CA THR A 122 -3.61 -13.39 35.93
C THR A 122 -3.19 -12.10 35.23
N HIS A 123 -2.30 -11.32 35.86
CA HIS A 123 -1.76 -10.10 35.25
C HIS A 123 -1.01 -10.40 33.95
N LYS A 124 -0.13 -11.42 33.94
CA LYS A 124 0.60 -11.86 32.74
C LYS A 124 -0.35 -12.26 31.61
N THR A 125 -1.38 -13.02 31.93
CA THR A 125 -2.41 -13.43 30.96
C THR A 125 -3.15 -12.23 30.36
N MET A 126 -3.45 -11.20 31.15
CA MET A 126 -4.13 -10.00 30.68
C MET A 126 -3.24 -9.12 29.81
N CYS A 127 -1.94 -9.02 30.12
CA CYS A 127 -0.97 -8.36 29.24
C CYS A 127 -0.84 -9.09 27.89
N ASP A 128 -0.83 -10.42 27.89
CA ASP A 128 -0.79 -11.21 26.66
C ASP A 128 -2.07 -11.04 25.83
N LEU A 129 -3.24 -11.00 26.48
CA LEU A 129 -4.52 -10.73 25.84
C LEU A 129 -4.57 -9.31 25.25
N SER A 130 -4.01 -8.32 25.94
CA SER A 130 -3.86 -6.95 25.45
C SER A 130 -3.03 -6.92 24.17
N ALA A 131 -1.85 -7.55 24.17
CA ALA A 131 -1.01 -7.67 22.99
C ALA A 131 -1.77 -8.38 21.83
N LEU A 132 -2.50 -9.46 22.12
CA LEU A 132 -3.32 -10.17 21.14
C LEU A 132 -4.41 -9.28 20.54
N LEU A 133 -5.10 -8.47 21.34
CA LEU A 133 -6.11 -7.53 20.87
C LEU A 133 -5.52 -6.43 19.97
N MET A 134 -4.32 -5.96 20.29
CA MET A 134 -3.61 -5.00 19.43
C MET A 134 -3.31 -5.61 18.06
N TRP A 135 -2.86 -6.87 18.05
CA TRP A 135 -2.66 -7.65 16.83
C TRP A 135 -3.95 -7.91 16.06
N ALA A 136 -5.02 -8.27 16.75
CA ALA A 136 -6.34 -8.47 16.16
C ALA A 136 -6.84 -7.19 15.49
N GLY A 137 -6.67 -6.02 16.12
CA GLY A 137 -6.98 -4.72 15.52
C GLY A 137 -6.20 -4.45 14.23
N ASN A 138 -4.88 -4.71 14.23
CA ASN A 138 -4.05 -4.60 13.02
C ASN A 138 -4.58 -5.50 11.90
N PHE A 139 -4.77 -6.79 12.21
CA PHE A 139 -5.23 -7.77 11.24
C PHE A 139 -6.62 -7.43 10.71
N TRP A 140 -7.52 -6.97 11.59
CA TRP A 140 -8.88 -6.58 11.22
C TRP A 140 -8.92 -5.44 10.23
N TRP A 141 -8.13 -4.37 10.45
CA TRP A 141 -8.06 -3.27 9.51
C TRP A 141 -7.59 -3.74 8.13
N ARG A 142 -6.55 -4.56 8.09
CA ARG A 142 -6.00 -5.16 6.86
C ARG A 142 -7.03 -6.04 6.15
N TRP A 143 -7.65 -6.93 6.91
CA TRP A 143 -8.68 -7.82 6.41
C TRP A 143 -9.84 -7.03 5.81
N LYS A 144 -10.32 -5.99 6.46
CA LYS A 144 -11.42 -5.15 5.93
C LYS A 144 -11.05 -4.42 4.64
N GLN A 145 -9.82 -3.93 4.52
CA GLN A 145 -9.34 -3.34 3.27
C GLN A 145 -9.37 -4.36 2.11
N ALA A 146 -9.01 -5.63 2.37
CA ALA A 146 -9.04 -6.71 1.37
C ALA A 146 -10.44 -7.28 1.12
N ALA A 147 -11.25 -7.40 2.17
CA ALA A 147 -12.60 -7.95 2.11
C ALA A 147 -13.58 -7.03 1.38
N SER A 148 -13.37 -5.70 1.43
CA SER A 148 -14.23 -4.73 0.72
C SER A 148 -14.28 -4.95 -0.81
N PRO A 149 -13.16 -4.96 -1.55
CA PRO A 149 -13.20 -5.26 -2.98
C PRO A 149 -13.61 -6.72 -3.26
N MET A 150 -13.32 -7.65 -2.35
CA MET A 150 -13.72 -9.06 -2.51
C MET A 150 -15.23 -9.26 -2.38
N SER A 151 -15.88 -8.66 -1.37
CA SER A 151 -17.32 -8.70 -1.20
C SER A 151 -18.03 -8.01 -2.36
N GLN A 152 -17.47 -6.89 -2.85
CA GLN A 152 -17.93 -6.24 -4.06
C GLN A 152 -17.85 -7.21 -5.25
N LEU A 153 -16.74 -7.92 -5.46
CA LEU A 153 -16.59 -8.89 -6.55
C LEU A 153 -17.57 -10.07 -6.47
N ILE A 154 -17.77 -10.65 -5.27
CA ILE A 154 -18.69 -11.78 -5.07
C ILE A 154 -20.11 -11.33 -5.38
N MET A 155 -20.52 -10.18 -4.83
CA MET A 155 -21.87 -9.68 -5.00
C MET A 155 -22.12 -9.08 -6.40
N VAL A 156 -21.10 -8.78 -7.23
CA VAL A 156 -21.28 -8.42 -8.66
C VAL A 156 -21.96 -9.56 -9.44
N ARG A 157 -21.99 -10.78 -8.89
CA ARG A 157 -22.65 -11.93 -9.52
C ARG A 157 -24.18 -11.82 -9.54
N GLY A 158 -24.79 -10.93 -8.74
CA GLY A 158 -26.23 -10.65 -8.75
C GLY A 158 -26.62 -9.37 -9.50
N ASP A 159 -27.84 -9.30 -10.03
CA ASP A 159 -28.40 -8.15 -10.77
C ASP A 159 -28.76 -6.93 -9.89
N VAL A 160 -28.17 -6.83 -8.69
CA VAL A 160 -28.44 -5.70 -7.79
C VAL A 160 -27.87 -4.42 -8.41
N PRO A 161 -28.68 -3.36 -8.62
CA PRO A 161 -28.20 -2.10 -9.17
C PRO A 161 -27.14 -1.50 -8.25
N ARG A 162 -25.92 -1.36 -8.80
CA ARG A 162 -24.76 -0.86 -8.05
C ARG A 162 -24.46 0.56 -8.42
N LEU A 163 -24.09 1.31 -7.39
CA LEU A 163 -23.40 2.57 -7.59
C LEU A 163 -22.09 2.29 -8.34
N PRO A 164 -21.80 3.03 -9.43
CA PRO A 164 -20.56 2.87 -10.16
C PRO A 164 -19.35 3.07 -9.23
N ILE A 165 -18.26 2.36 -9.51
CA ILE A 165 -17.01 2.42 -8.73
C ILE A 165 -16.52 3.86 -8.58
N GLU A 166 -16.71 4.68 -9.61
CA GLU A 166 -16.37 6.11 -9.63
C GLU A 166 -17.06 6.93 -8.53
N LEU A 167 -18.23 6.48 -8.04
CA LEU A 167 -18.98 7.13 -6.97
C LEU A 167 -18.74 6.52 -5.59
N THR A 168 -17.94 5.45 -5.50
CA THR A 168 -17.76 4.70 -4.25
C THR A 168 -16.30 4.57 -3.82
N VAL A 169 -15.35 4.83 -4.72
CA VAL A 169 -13.93 4.61 -4.47
C VAL A 169 -13.09 5.75 -5.00
N VAL A 170 -12.20 6.26 -4.16
CA VAL A 170 -11.12 7.17 -4.59
C VAL A 170 -9.92 6.32 -5.00
N PRO A 171 -9.39 6.49 -6.22
CA PRO A 171 -8.20 5.76 -6.65
C PRO A 171 -7.00 6.15 -5.78
N SER A 172 -6.19 5.16 -5.42
CA SER A 172 -4.93 5.38 -4.71
C SER A 172 -3.80 5.62 -5.71
N ASN A 173 -2.93 6.58 -5.43
CA ASN A 173 -1.67 6.79 -6.13
C ASN A 173 -0.71 5.64 -5.79
N TYR A 174 -0.76 4.59 -6.60
CA TYR A 174 0.03 3.39 -6.39
C TYR A 174 1.54 3.64 -6.46
N GLY A 175 1.98 4.61 -7.27
CA GLY A 175 3.40 5.00 -7.32
C GLY A 175 3.87 5.58 -5.98
N PHE A 176 3.04 6.39 -5.34
CA PHE A 176 3.31 6.91 -4.00
C PHE A 176 3.32 5.80 -2.95
N VAL A 177 2.35 4.87 -2.98
CA VAL A 177 2.31 3.73 -2.04
C VAL A 177 3.56 2.87 -2.17
N LEU A 178 3.96 2.49 -3.38
CA LEU A 178 5.19 1.74 -3.62
C LEU A 178 6.43 2.47 -3.13
N HIS A 179 6.51 3.79 -3.37
CA HIS A 179 7.62 4.60 -2.90
C HIS A 179 7.71 4.60 -1.36
N ARG A 180 6.58 4.80 -0.68
CA ARG A 180 6.49 4.74 0.78
C ARG A 180 6.83 3.35 1.32
N ASP A 181 6.27 2.30 0.74
CA ASP A 181 6.60 0.91 1.12
C ASP A 181 8.10 0.63 0.96
N ASN A 182 8.75 1.20 -0.06
CA ASN A 182 10.21 1.12 -0.23
C ASN A 182 10.97 1.86 0.87
N GLU A 183 10.60 3.10 1.18
CA GLU A 183 11.22 3.85 2.28
C GLU A 183 11.13 3.09 3.60
N PHE A 184 9.94 2.57 3.92
CA PHE A 184 9.72 1.81 5.14
C PHE A 184 10.57 0.53 5.17
N MET A 185 10.66 -0.18 4.05
CA MET A 185 11.52 -1.37 3.94
C MET A 185 13.00 -1.05 4.13
N PHE A 186 13.49 0.05 3.57
CA PHE A 186 14.87 0.50 3.81
C PHE A 186 15.10 0.89 5.28
N LEU A 187 14.13 1.52 5.93
CA LEU A 187 14.19 1.81 7.36
C LEU A 187 14.26 0.51 8.19
N MET A 188 13.39 -0.48 7.90
CA MET A 188 13.42 -1.77 8.61
C MET A 188 14.71 -2.55 8.37
N LEU A 189 15.30 -2.40 7.19
CA LEU A 189 16.58 -3.00 6.87
C LEU A 189 17.74 -2.29 7.57
N GLY A 190 17.72 -0.96 7.61
CA GLY A 190 18.66 -0.16 8.39
C GLY A 190 18.60 -0.51 9.86
N GLU A 191 17.40 -0.69 10.41
CA GLU A 191 17.18 -1.17 11.78
C GLU A 191 17.78 -2.57 11.98
N THR A 192 17.59 -3.49 11.03
CA THR A 192 18.21 -4.83 11.09
C THR A 192 19.74 -4.76 11.15
N VAL A 193 20.35 -3.87 10.36
CA VAL A 193 21.81 -3.65 10.40
C VAL A 193 22.24 -2.98 11.70
N LEU A 194 21.46 -2.01 12.20
CA LEU A 194 21.74 -1.34 13.47
C LEU A 194 21.72 -2.32 14.64
N GLN A 195 20.73 -3.22 14.70
CA GLN A 195 20.65 -4.27 15.72
C GLN A 195 21.86 -5.21 15.66
N LEU A 196 22.40 -5.46 14.47
CA LEU A 196 23.62 -6.25 14.28
C LEU A 196 24.85 -5.51 14.85
N VAL A 197 24.98 -4.21 14.60
CA VAL A 197 26.06 -3.38 15.15
C VAL A 197 25.98 -3.30 16.67
N ILE A 198 24.80 -3.04 17.24
CA ILE A 198 24.59 -2.98 18.70
C ILE A 198 24.96 -4.32 19.33
N ALA A 199 24.50 -5.44 18.76
CA ALA A 199 24.82 -6.76 19.26
C ALA A 199 26.33 -7.06 19.25
N THR A 200 27.10 -6.49 18.30
CA THR A 200 28.56 -6.60 18.32
C THR A 200 29.25 -5.71 19.36
N GLN A 201 28.64 -4.59 19.77
CA GLN A 201 29.22 -3.66 20.75
C GLN A 201 29.05 -4.13 22.20
N ASP A 202 27.87 -4.71 22.53
CA ASP A 202 27.57 -5.19 23.88
C ASP A 202 28.44 -6.40 24.27
N MET A 203 28.91 -7.15 23.27
CA MET A 203 29.93 -8.18 23.46
C MET A 203 31.29 -7.51 23.54
N HIS A 204 31.69 -7.05 24.72
CA HIS A 204 33.05 -6.60 25.05
C HIS A 204 34.08 -7.71 24.75
N LEU A 205 34.42 -7.88 23.48
CA LEU A 205 35.55 -8.69 23.04
C LEU A 205 36.79 -7.91 23.44
N GLU A 206 37.35 -8.21 24.63
CA GLU A 206 38.69 -7.74 24.96
C GLU A 206 39.64 -8.23 23.86
N PRO A 207 40.26 -7.33 23.08
CA PRO A 207 41.05 -7.71 21.94
C PRO A 207 42.39 -8.25 22.45
N ASN A 208 42.44 -9.54 22.74
CA ASN A 208 43.71 -10.22 22.96
C ASN A 208 44.44 -10.37 21.60
N GLY A 209 45.23 -9.35 21.27
CA GLY A 209 46.43 -9.41 20.43
C GLY A 209 46.31 -10.01 19.01
N ASN A 210 46.33 -9.12 18.00
CA ASN A 210 46.80 -9.29 16.62
C ASN A 210 46.20 -10.36 15.69
N ASP A 211 45.32 -11.25 16.13
CA ASP A 211 44.71 -12.24 15.23
C ASP A 211 43.33 -11.80 14.73
N LEU A 212 43.33 -10.92 13.72
CA LEU A 212 42.12 -10.43 13.05
C LEU A 212 41.28 -11.61 12.49
N TRP A 213 41.94 -12.67 12.03
CA TRP A 213 41.28 -13.86 11.50
C TRP A 213 40.77 -14.77 12.62
N GLY A 214 41.51 -14.93 13.72
CA GLY A 214 41.01 -15.58 14.93
C GLY A 214 39.77 -14.88 15.50
N THR A 215 39.75 -13.54 15.49
CA THR A 215 38.60 -12.72 15.92
C THR A 215 37.41 -12.84 14.97
N LEU A 216 37.64 -12.90 13.64
CA LEU A 216 36.64 -13.14 12.58
C LEU A 216 36.12 -14.58 12.50
N LEU A 217 36.79 -15.53 13.16
CA LEU A 217 36.37 -16.93 13.28
C LEU A 217 35.77 -17.25 14.65
N THR A 218 35.69 -16.28 15.57
CA THR A 218 34.87 -16.43 16.77
C THR A 218 33.42 -16.65 16.36
N GLY A 219 32.69 -17.59 16.99
CA GLY A 219 31.32 -17.87 16.57
C GLY A 219 30.38 -16.66 16.67
N VAL A 220 30.73 -15.64 17.45
CA VAL A 220 30.03 -14.33 17.47
C VAL A 220 30.19 -13.59 16.15
N SER A 221 31.42 -13.42 15.67
CA SER A 221 31.70 -12.74 14.39
C SER A 221 31.12 -13.51 13.19
N ALA A 222 31.18 -14.85 13.21
CA ALA A 222 30.55 -15.70 12.20
C ALA A 222 29.02 -15.54 12.20
N THR A 223 28.40 -15.48 13.39
CA THR A 223 26.97 -15.19 13.55
C THR A 223 26.61 -13.80 13.02
N ALA A 224 27.42 -12.78 13.32
CA ALA A 224 27.24 -11.43 12.79
C ALA A 224 27.34 -11.39 11.25
N VAL A 225 28.38 -11.99 10.65
CA VAL A 225 28.52 -12.10 9.18
C VAL A 225 27.32 -12.84 8.58
N SER A 226 26.88 -13.92 9.20
CA SER A 226 25.69 -14.67 8.78
C SER A 226 24.44 -13.79 8.81
N GLY A 227 24.25 -12.98 9.86
CA GLY A 227 23.14 -12.02 9.98
C GLY A 227 23.17 -10.96 8.89
N PHE A 228 24.36 -10.46 8.55
CA PHE A 228 24.54 -9.51 7.46
C PHE A 228 24.19 -10.12 6.10
N VAL A 229 24.69 -11.33 5.82
CA VAL A 229 24.35 -12.05 4.57
C VAL A 229 22.85 -12.31 4.49
N LEU A 230 22.19 -12.63 5.61
CA LEU A 230 20.74 -12.79 5.67
C LEU A 230 20.02 -11.48 5.31
N ALA A 231 20.46 -10.34 5.84
CA ALA A 231 19.93 -9.03 5.47
C ALA A 231 20.13 -8.72 3.97
N VAL A 232 21.29 -9.04 3.40
CA VAL A 232 21.54 -8.91 1.94
C VAL A 232 20.59 -9.79 1.12
N CYS A 233 20.33 -11.02 1.57
CA CYS A 233 19.35 -11.91 0.94
C CYS A 233 17.93 -11.31 0.97
N MET A 234 17.55 -10.67 2.08
CA MET A 234 16.29 -9.94 2.20
C MET A 234 16.22 -8.76 1.21
N MET A 235 17.29 -7.97 1.10
CA MET A 235 17.38 -6.87 0.11
C MET A 235 17.20 -7.38 -1.30
N PHE A 236 17.88 -8.47 -1.66
CA PHE A 236 17.79 -9.06 -2.99
C PHE A 236 16.36 -9.53 -3.30
N SER A 237 15.76 -10.29 -2.38
CA SER A 237 14.36 -10.73 -2.46
C SER A 237 13.40 -9.55 -2.61
N PHE A 238 13.66 -8.46 -1.89
CA PHE A 238 12.86 -7.25 -1.93
C PHE A 238 12.97 -6.52 -3.28
N ARG A 239 14.19 -6.25 -3.74
CA ARG A 239 14.46 -5.59 -5.03
C ARG A 239 13.74 -6.27 -6.20
N GLN A 240 13.76 -7.60 -6.24
CA GLN A 240 13.04 -8.36 -7.28
C GLN A 240 11.52 -8.10 -7.26
N MET A 241 10.95 -7.91 -6.07
CA MET A 241 9.54 -7.52 -5.91
C MET A 241 9.29 -6.10 -6.44
N VAL A 242 10.16 -5.14 -6.10
CA VAL A 242 10.11 -3.74 -6.56
C VAL A 242 10.13 -3.69 -8.08
N ASP A 243 11.11 -4.35 -8.70
CA ASP A 243 11.34 -4.31 -10.14
C ASP A 243 10.11 -4.88 -10.89
N ALA A 244 9.53 -5.97 -10.39
CA ALA A 244 8.31 -6.55 -10.94
C ALA A 244 7.10 -5.59 -10.86
N SER A 245 6.92 -4.92 -9.74
CA SER A 245 5.84 -3.94 -9.53
C SER A 245 6.03 -2.70 -10.41
N LEU A 246 7.26 -2.17 -10.49
CA LEU A 246 7.59 -1.00 -11.31
C LEU A 246 7.41 -1.28 -12.80
N MET A 247 7.83 -2.44 -13.29
CA MET A 247 7.59 -2.84 -14.69
C MET A 247 6.09 -2.89 -15.00
N SER A 248 5.28 -3.46 -14.10
CA SER A 248 3.83 -3.55 -14.25
C SER A 248 3.17 -2.16 -14.24
N TYR A 249 3.63 -1.28 -13.34
CA TYR A 249 3.18 0.11 -13.25
C TYR A 249 3.52 0.91 -14.51
N ARG A 250 4.78 0.88 -14.97
CA ARG A 250 5.23 1.57 -16.18
C ARG A 250 4.47 1.12 -17.41
N LYS A 251 4.24 -0.19 -17.57
CA LYS A 251 3.46 -0.75 -18.68
C LYS A 251 2.02 -0.23 -18.67
N THR A 252 1.39 -0.20 -17.49
CA THR A 252 0.02 0.30 -17.32
C THR A 252 -0.07 1.79 -17.63
N ASN A 253 0.83 2.60 -17.08
CA ASN A 253 0.86 4.04 -17.31
C ASN A 253 1.14 4.41 -18.77
N LYS A 254 2.02 3.66 -19.45
CA LYS A 254 2.28 3.87 -20.88
C LYS A 254 1.00 3.66 -21.70
N GLY A 255 0.25 2.61 -21.40
CA GLY A 255 -1.05 2.35 -22.04
C GLY A 255 -2.10 3.42 -21.74
N VAL A 256 -2.19 3.89 -20.49
CA VAL A 256 -3.12 4.98 -20.15
C VAL A 256 -2.74 6.29 -20.85
N LYS A 257 -1.43 6.60 -20.97
CA LYS A 257 -0.97 7.81 -21.64
C LYS A 257 -1.26 7.78 -23.15
N THR A 258 -1.10 6.64 -23.81
CA THR A 258 -1.48 6.50 -25.22
C THR A 258 -2.98 6.72 -25.41
N ASP A 259 -3.82 6.09 -24.57
CA ASP A 259 -5.27 6.23 -24.66
C ASP A 259 -5.73 7.69 -24.43
N VAL A 260 -5.12 8.39 -23.46
CA VAL A 260 -5.43 9.81 -23.17
C VAL A 260 -5.01 10.72 -24.31
N ASN A 261 -3.84 10.49 -24.91
CA ASN A 261 -3.36 11.29 -26.04
C ASN A 261 -4.29 11.12 -27.26
N GLU A 262 -4.73 9.90 -27.55
CA GLU A 262 -5.70 9.63 -28.63
C GLU A 262 -7.04 10.35 -28.37
N GLU A 263 -7.52 10.38 -27.13
CA GLU A 263 -8.73 11.10 -26.73
C GLU A 263 -8.57 12.63 -26.87
N GLU A 264 -7.44 13.17 -26.42
CA GLU A 264 -7.15 14.61 -26.57
C GLU A 264 -7.05 15.04 -28.04
N GLU A 265 -6.44 14.22 -28.90
CA GLU A 265 -6.37 14.49 -30.34
C GLU A 265 -7.77 14.48 -30.97
N LEU A 266 -8.62 13.54 -30.56
CA LEU A 266 -10.01 13.47 -31.02
C LEU A 266 -10.81 14.70 -30.56
N VAL A 267 -10.67 15.13 -29.30
CA VAL A 267 -11.33 16.34 -28.78
C VAL A 267 -10.82 17.60 -29.50
N LYS A 268 -9.51 17.71 -29.74
CA LYS A 268 -8.93 18.83 -30.51
C LYS A 268 -9.47 18.88 -31.93
N SER A 269 -9.62 17.73 -32.59
CA SER A 269 -10.19 17.64 -33.95
C SER A 269 -11.66 18.12 -33.98
N LEU A 270 -12.45 17.74 -32.99
CA LEU A 270 -13.84 18.19 -32.83
C LEU A 270 -13.91 19.70 -32.58
N HIS A 271 -13.03 20.24 -31.73
CA HIS A 271 -13.02 21.68 -31.44
C HIS A 271 -12.62 22.50 -32.67
N LYS A 272 -11.64 22.05 -33.45
CA LYS A 272 -11.23 22.70 -34.70
C LYS A 272 -12.38 22.76 -35.72
N SER A 273 -13.19 21.71 -35.79
CA SER A 273 -14.38 21.68 -36.66
C SER A 273 -15.49 22.64 -36.23
N ARG A 274 -15.55 23.03 -34.95
CA ARG A 274 -16.57 23.93 -34.39
C ARG A 274 -16.26 25.42 -34.65
N VAL A 275 -14.99 25.79 -34.67
CA VAL A 275 -14.55 27.20 -34.77
C VAL A 275 -14.67 27.76 -36.20
N SER A 276 -14.73 26.91 -37.23
CA SER A 276 -14.84 27.35 -38.63
C SER A 276 -16.27 27.67 -39.10
N GLY A 277 -17.31 27.48 -38.28
CA GLY A 277 -18.72 27.63 -38.67
C GLY A 277 -19.36 28.96 -38.24
N GLY A 278 -19.16 30.03 -39.01
CA GLY A 278 -19.89 31.30 -38.83
C GLY A 278 -21.31 31.25 -39.41
N ARG A 279 -22.31 31.64 -38.61
CA ARG A 279 -23.75 31.87 -38.92
C ARG A 279 -24.69 30.67 -39.06
N GLY A 280 -24.23 29.42 -38.91
CA GLY A 280 -25.09 28.23 -38.97
C GLY A 280 -25.42 27.57 -37.64
N TRP A 281 -25.55 28.28 -36.52
CA TRP A 281 -25.58 27.67 -35.18
C TRP A 281 -26.71 26.64 -34.95
N GLU A 282 -27.87 26.79 -35.58
CA GLU A 282 -28.98 25.83 -35.45
C GLU A 282 -28.75 24.57 -36.31
N LEU A 283 -28.25 24.74 -37.53
CA LEU A 283 -27.90 23.62 -38.41
C LEU A 283 -26.66 22.87 -37.88
N ILE A 284 -25.68 23.60 -37.35
CA ILE A 284 -24.50 23.04 -36.69
C ILE A 284 -24.90 22.34 -35.40
N SER A 285 -25.86 22.87 -34.62
CA SER A 285 -26.41 22.21 -33.42
C SER A 285 -27.05 20.86 -33.76
N ALA A 286 -27.89 20.79 -34.80
CA ALA A 286 -28.50 19.53 -35.23
C ALA A 286 -27.47 18.55 -35.81
N ILE A 287 -26.56 19.02 -36.66
CA ILE A 287 -25.48 18.19 -37.25
C ILE A 287 -24.46 17.75 -36.19
N THR A 288 -24.15 18.59 -35.20
CA THR A 288 -23.32 18.17 -34.06
C THR A 288 -24.07 17.24 -33.15
N HIS A 289 -25.38 17.40 -32.93
CA HIS A 289 -26.16 16.45 -32.16
C HIS A 289 -26.16 15.08 -32.85
N ASP A 290 -26.39 15.01 -34.16
CA ASP A 290 -26.37 13.74 -34.92
C ASP A 290 -24.98 13.13 -35.05
N ARG A 291 -23.94 13.94 -35.25
CA ARG A 291 -22.55 13.41 -35.26
C ARG A 291 -22.09 13.00 -33.86
N VAL A 292 -22.52 13.69 -32.81
CA VAL A 292 -22.23 13.32 -31.42
C VAL A 292 -23.00 12.08 -31.04
N THR A 293 -24.26 11.91 -31.46
CA THR A 293 -25.02 10.68 -31.23
C THR A 293 -24.45 9.53 -32.06
N GLU A 294 -24.08 9.72 -33.32
CA GLU A 294 -23.45 8.69 -34.15
C GLU A 294 -22.07 8.29 -33.61
N ALA A 295 -21.23 9.27 -33.25
CA ALA A 295 -19.96 9.03 -32.60
C ALA A 295 -20.15 8.33 -31.24
N ALA A 296 -21.09 8.78 -30.41
CA ALA A 296 -21.43 8.13 -29.15
C ALA A 296 -21.96 6.71 -29.37
N THR A 297 -22.66 6.44 -30.48
CA THR A 297 -23.20 5.11 -30.80
C THR A 297 -22.09 4.18 -31.28
N LYS A 298 -21.23 4.63 -32.20
CA LYS A 298 -20.02 3.90 -32.64
C LYS A 298 -19.03 3.67 -31.50
N GLN A 299 -18.90 4.64 -30.59
CA GLN A 299 -18.04 4.54 -29.42
C GLN A 299 -18.66 3.60 -28.37
N ARG A 300 -19.99 3.55 -28.25
CA ARG A 300 -20.72 2.62 -27.39
C ARG A 300 -20.69 1.18 -27.89
N THR A 301 -20.66 0.95 -29.20
CA THR A 301 -20.46 -0.40 -29.77
C THR A 301 -19.03 -0.93 -29.54
N ASN A 302 -18.06 -0.03 -29.41
CA ASN A 302 -16.65 -0.39 -29.17
C ASN A 302 -16.28 -0.41 -27.69
N ALA A 303 -17.09 0.21 -26.81
CA ALA A 303 -16.83 0.27 -25.38
C ALA A 303 -17.11 -1.08 -24.71
N MET A 304 -16.26 -1.44 -23.75
CA MET A 304 -16.48 -2.62 -22.94
C MET A 304 -17.80 -2.46 -22.15
N PRO A 305 -18.62 -3.52 -22.03
CA PRO A 305 -19.82 -3.48 -21.19
C PRO A 305 -19.50 -2.98 -19.78
N LEU A 306 -20.32 -2.08 -19.25
CA LEU A 306 -20.09 -1.45 -17.94
C LEU A 306 -19.86 -2.48 -16.82
N LYS A 307 -20.62 -3.59 -16.82
CA LYS A 307 -20.48 -4.69 -15.86
C LYS A 307 -19.07 -5.32 -15.92
N ASP A 308 -18.53 -5.53 -17.11
CA ASP A 308 -17.20 -6.12 -17.30
C ASP A 308 -16.08 -5.13 -16.94
N ALA A 309 -16.23 -3.86 -17.33
CA ALA A 309 -15.30 -2.81 -16.97
C ALA A 309 -15.21 -2.64 -15.44
N GLN A 310 -16.35 -2.63 -14.75
CA GLN A 310 -16.39 -2.60 -13.28
C GLN A 310 -15.73 -3.84 -12.66
N ARG A 311 -16.02 -5.03 -13.19
CA ARG A 311 -15.42 -6.28 -12.69
C ARG A 311 -13.90 -6.27 -12.84
N ILE A 312 -13.37 -5.79 -13.97
CA ILE A 312 -11.92 -5.68 -14.20
C ILE A 312 -11.29 -4.68 -13.23
N MET A 313 -11.91 -3.52 -13.02
CA MET A 313 -11.42 -2.54 -12.04
C MET A 313 -11.44 -3.06 -10.60
N LEU A 314 -12.48 -3.79 -10.21
CA LEU A 314 -12.54 -4.41 -8.88
C LEU A 314 -11.46 -5.48 -8.71
N LYS A 315 -11.18 -6.28 -9.74
CA LYS A 315 -10.05 -7.24 -9.73
C LYS A 315 -8.72 -6.52 -9.60
N GLY A 316 -8.51 -5.43 -10.33
CA GLY A 316 -7.32 -4.58 -10.21
C GLY A 316 -7.18 -3.98 -8.81
N ARG A 317 -8.27 -3.52 -8.21
CA ARG A 317 -8.28 -3.03 -6.83
C ARG A 317 -7.92 -4.13 -5.83
N LEU A 318 -8.55 -5.31 -5.93
CA LEU A 318 -8.25 -6.45 -5.06
C LEU A 318 -6.77 -6.83 -5.17
N PHE A 319 -6.24 -6.86 -6.40
CA PHE A 319 -4.83 -7.13 -6.65
C PHE A 319 -3.91 -6.11 -5.99
N ASN A 320 -4.22 -4.81 -6.10
CA ASN A 320 -3.44 -3.76 -5.47
C ASN A 320 -3.48 -3.86 -3.95
N VAL A 321 -4.66 -4.09 -3.37
CA VAL A 321 -4.79 -4.26 -1.91
C VAL A 321 -4.02 -5.48 -1.42
N LEU A 322 -4.13 -6.61 -2.12
CA LEU A 322 -3.39 -7.82 -1.77
C LEU A 322 -1.88 -7.62 -1.95
N GLY A 323 -1.46 -6.92 -3.00
CA GLY A 323 -0.07 -6.51 -3.21
C GLY A 323 0.43 -5.71 -2.02
N VAL A 324 -0.21 -4.58 -1.71
CA VAL A 324 0.15 -3.73 -0.56
C VAL A 324 0.18 -4.53 0.74
N PHE A 325 -0.80 -5.39 0.98
CA PHE A 325 -0.81 -6.28 2.15
C PHE A 325 0.44 -7.17 2.21
N LEU A 326 0.78 -7.86 1.12
CA LEU A 326 1.94 -8.75 1.04
C LEU A 326 3.25 -7.99 1.24
N TRP A 327 3.42 -6.88 0.53
CA TRP A 327 4.54 -5.95 0.68
C TRP A 327 4.72 -5.58 2.14
N GLN A 328 3.60 -5.28 2.77
CA GLN A 328 3.63 -4.78 4.10
C GLN A 328 3.92 -5.87 5.13
N THR A 329 3.32 -7.05 5.02
CA THR A 329 3.70 -8.19 5.86
C THR A 329 5.18 -8.53 5.68
N LYS A 330 5.72 -8.43 4.46
CA LYS A 330 7.14 -8.68 4.18
C LYS A 330 8.06 -7.73 4.94
N ALA A 331 7.75 -6.43 4.95
CA ALA A 331 8.52 -5.43 5.68
C ALA A 331 8.60 -5.73 7.18
N MET A 332 7.48 -6.16 7.75
CA MET A 332 7.44 -6.57 9.15
C MET A 332 8.29 -7.81 9.41
N CYS A 333 8.23 -8.80 8.51
CA CYS A 333 9.05 -9.99 8.64
C CYS A 333 10.54 -9.67 8.56
N VAL A 334 10.96 -8.71 7.73
CA VAL A 334 12.37 -8.27 7.67
C VAL A 334 12.82 -7.65 8.98
N MET A 335 12.01 -6.77 9.58
CA MET A 335 12.32 -6.21 10.90
C MET A 335 12.44 -7.32 11.96
N LEU A 336 11.51 -8.28 11.98
CA LEU A 336 11.54 -9.41 12.91
C LEU A 336 12.75 -10.32 12.69
N VAL A 337 13.28 -10.42 11.47
CA VAL A 337 14.56 -11.10 11.23
C VAL A 337 15.72 -10.37 11.89
N GLY A 338 15.75 -9.03 11.88
CA GLY A 338 16.76 -8.29 12.64
C GLY A 338 16.70 -8.58 14.14
N VAL A 339 15.49 -8.68 14.71
CA VAL A 339 15.30 -9.12 16.10
C VAL A 339 15.79 -10.55 16.31
N GLY A 340 15.42 -11.48 15.42
CA GLY A 340 15.88 -12.87 15.49
C GLY A 340 17.40 -13.02 15.43
N VAL A 341 18.06 -12.24 14.57
CA VAL A 341 19.53 -12.18 14.46
C VAL A 341 20.17 -11.62 15.74
N LYS A 342 19.57 -10.59 16.35
CA LYS A 342 20.05 -10.06 17.63
C LYS A 342 19.96 -11.11 18.73
N LEU A 343 18.84 -11.82 18.80
CA LEU A 343 18.60 -12.81 19.85
C LEU A 343 19.54 -14.01 19.74
N SER A 344 19.86 -14.46 18.53
CA SER A 344 20.86 -15.52 18.32
C SER A 344 22.28 -15.07 18.61
N MET A 345 22.55 -13.76 18.68
CA MET A 345 23.84 -13.20 19.11
C MET A 345 23.97 -13.07 20.64
N TYR A 346 22.88 -13.09 21.40
CA TYR A 346 22.93 -12.92 22.87
C TYR A 346 23.63 -14.10 23.57
N ASP A 347 23.28 -15.33 23.18
CA ASP A 347 23.98 -16.55 23.60
C ASP A 347 24.09 -17.53 22.41
N PRO A 348 25.06 -17.32 21.52
CA PRO A 348 25.16 -18.06 20.26
C PRO A 348 25.44 -19.56 20.46
N PHE A 349 25.97 -19.92 21.62
CA PHE A 349 26.40 -21.28 21.98
C PHE A 349 25.54 -21.91 23.08
N ALA A 350 24.42 -21.28 23.43
CA ALA A 350 23.43 -21.87 24.33
C ALA A 350 23.14 -23.32 23.94
N ASP A 351 23.05 -24.22 24.94
CA ASP A 351 22.68 -25.60 24.66
C ASP A 351 21.34 -25.62 23.92
N SER A 352 21.23 -26.56 22.98
CA SER A 352 20.06 -26.77 22.15
C SER A 352 18.76 -26.99 22.95
N ASN A 353 18.88 -27.44 24.21
CA ASN A 353 17.80 -27.70 25.15
C ASN A 353 17.56 -26.56 26.17
N ALA A 354 18.31 -25.44 26.10
CA ALA A 354 18.03 -24.30 26.95
C ALA A 354 16.58 -23.82 26.75
N PHE A 355 15.92 -23.39 27.82
CA PHE A 355 14.48 -23.10 27.81
C PHE A 355 14.08 -22.05 26.77
N PHE A 356 15.00 -21.13 26.41
CA PHE A 356 14.81 -20.08 25.42
C PHE A 356 15.33 -20.43 24.02
N ALA A 357 16.10 -21.52 23.85
CA ALA A 357 16.77 -21.83 22.58
C ALA A 357 15.78 -22.12 21.45
N LEU A 358 14.69 -22.85 21.73
CA LEU A 358 13.65 -23.10 20.72
C LEU A 358 12.96 -21.80 20.31
N GLN A 359 12.67 -20.91 21.27
CA GLN A 359 12.03 -19.63 21.01
C GLN A 359 12.92 -18.77 20.11
N GLN A 360 14.21 -18.63 20.41
CA GLN A 360 15.16 -17.89 19.56
C GLN A 360 15.20 -18.43 18.13
N ARG A 361 15.26 -19.77 17.95
CA ARG A 361 15.24 -20.39 16.63
C ARG A 361 13.94 -20.11 15.87
N LEU A 362 12.79 -20.17 16.53
CA LEU A 362 11.49 -19.87 15.90
C LEU A 362 11.35 -18.39 15.54
N GLU A 363 11.80 -17.49 16.40
CA GLU A 363 11.76 -16.04 16.17
C GLU A 363 12.62 -15.60 14.98
N LEU A 364 13.65 -16.37 14.61
CA LEU A 364 14.40 -16.17 13.36
C LEU A 364 13.78 -16.91 12.17
N ALA A 365 13.49 -18.20 12.33
CA ALA A 365 13.06 -19.07 11.23
C ALA A 365 11.70 -18.65 10.63
N VAL A 366 10.73 -18.29 11.47
CA VAL A 366 9.37 -17.96 11.02
C VAL A 366 9.39 -16.68 10.17
N PRO A 367 10.00 -15.56 10.59
CA PRO A 367 10.06 -14.35 9.76
C PRO A 367 10.90 -14.51 8.49
N VAL A 368 12.01 -15.27 8.52
CA VAL A 368 12.78 -15.63 7.31
C VAL A 368 11.89 -16.39 6.34
N GLY A 369 11.25 -17.46 6.80
CA GLY A 369 10.33 -18.27 6.01
C GLY A 369 9.21 -17.45 5.40
N LEU A 370 8.52 -16.64 6.21
CA LEU A 370 7.43 -15.77 5.75
C LEU A 370 7.90 -14.76 4.70
N THR A 371 9.09 -14.18 4.84
CA THR A 371 9.62 -13.22 3.86
C THR A 371 9.78 -13.85 2.47
N PHE A 372 10.37 -15.05 2.40
CA PHE A 372 10.52 -15.76 1.13
C PHE A 372 9.21 -16.37 0.63
N PHE A 373 8.32 -16.81 1.51
CA PHE A 373 6.98 -17.28 1.16
C PHE A 373 6.16 -16.17 0.52
N ILE A 374 6.13 -14.97 1.12
CA ILE A 374 5.45 -13.81 0.55
C ILE A 374 6.01 -13.47 -0.83
N GLN A 375 7.34 -13.51 -0.99
CA GLN A 375 7.98 -13.29 -2.28
C GLN A 375 7.57 -14.37 -3.31
N PHE A 376 7.55 -15.63 -2.91
CA PHE A 376 7.10 -16.74 -3.74
C PHE A 376 5.63 -16.57 -4.14
N PHE A 377 4.75 -16.32 -3.18
CA PHE A 377 3.33 -16.09 -3.40
C PHE A 377 3.07 -14.89 -4.32
N HIS A 378 3.81 -13.79 -4.14
CA HIS A 378 3.73 -12.65 -5.04
C HIS A 378 4.18 -13.01 -6.47
N ALA A 379 5.31 -13.70 -6.63
CA ALA A 379 5.79 -14.10 -7.94
C ALA A 379 4.86 -15.09 -8.66
N VAL A 380 4.21 -16.00 -7.92
CA VAL A 380 3.31 -17.02 -8.47
C VAL A 380 1.90 -16.46 -8.70
N TYR A 381 1.27 -15.93 -7.66
CA TYR A 381 -0.14 -15.58 -7.65
C TYR A 381 -0.43 -14.14 -8.12
N ILE A 382 0.48 -13.20 -7.88
CA ILE A 382 0.29 -11.80 -8.27
C ILE A 382 0.85 -11.60 -9.68
N LYS A 383 2.13 -11.86 -9.89
CA LYS A 383 2.80 -11.57 -11.17
C LYS A 383 2.37 -12.50 -12.32
N ASN A 384 2.27 -13.80 -12.05
CA ASN A 384 2.21 -14.82 -13.09
C ASN A 384 0.97 -15.71 -12.99
N ARG A 385 -0.12 -15.22 -12.37
CA ARG A 385 -1.36 -16.00 -12.18
C ARG A 385 -1.86 -16.65 -13.46
N HIS A 386 -1.84 -15.89 -14.54
CA HIS A 386 -2.30 -16.30 -15.86
C HIS A 386 -1.45 -17.42 -16.46
N ALA A 387 -0.18 -17.49 -16.07
CA ALA A 387 0.75 -18.53 -16.49
C ALA A 387 0.59 -19.84 -15.71
N TYR A 388 0.24 -19.78 -14.43
CA TYR A 388 0.07 -20.96 -13.60
C TYR A 388 -1.38 -21.44 -13.46
N SER A 389 -2.37 -20.67 -13.93
CA SER A 389 -3.78 -21.01 -13.75
C SER A 389 -4.15 -22.40 -14.29
N PRO A 390 -3.69 -22.84 -15.47
CA PRO A 390 -3.79 -24.23 -15.87
C PRO A 390 -2.53 -25.01 -15.45
N LEU A 391 -2.68 -26.02 -14.60
CA LEU A 391 -1.57 -26.90 -14.18
C LEU A 391 -0.84 -27.51 -15.39
N SER A 392 -1.56 -27.78 -16.48
CA SER A 392 -0.99 -28.28 -17.73
C SER A 392 0.03 -27.35 -18.38
N SER A 393 -0.07 -26.02 -18.19
CA SER A 393 0.96 -25.09 -18.72
C SER A 393 2.23 -25.14 -17.89
N LEU A 394 2.13 -25.39 -16.58
CA LEU A 394 3.28 -25.55 -15.71
C LEU A 394 4.03 -26.87 -16.01
N LEU A 395 3.29 -27.95 -16.29
CA LEU A 395 3.87 -29.24 -16.67
C LEU A 395 4.66 -29.20 -17.99
N LYS A 396 4.32 -28.28 -18.90
CA LYS A 396 5.10 -28.05 -20.15
C LYS A 396 6.46 -27.40 -19.90
N GLN A 397 6.73 -26.91 -18.69
CA GLN A 397 7.96 -26.20 -18.35
C GLN A 397 8.63 -26.85 -17.12
N PRO A 398 9.20 -28.07 -17.27
CA PRO A 398 9.69 -28.87 -16.15
C PRO A 398 10.80 -28.19 -15.36
N LYS A 399 11.69 -27.43 -16.02
CA LYS A 399 12.76 -26.68 -15.35
C LYS A 399 12.21 -25.60 -14.41
N HIS A 400 11.17 -24.90 -14.85
CA HIS A 400 10.53 -23.87 -14.03
C HIS A 400 9.77 -24.48 -12.85
N LEU A 401 9.03 -25.56 -13.09
CA LEU A 401 8.37 -26.34 -12.04
C LEU A 401 9.39 -26.84 -11.00
N ALA A 402 10.53 -27.37 -11.43
CA ALA A 402 11.60 -27.81 -10.54
C ALA A 402 12.11 -26.67 -9.63
N VAL A 403 12.28 -25.46 -10.18
CA VAL A 403 12.65 -24.29 -9.38
C VAL A 403 11.56 -23.93 -8.36
N LEU A 404 10.28 -23.94 -8.75
CA LEU A 404 9.18 -23.66 -7.81
C LEU A 404 9.13 -24.70 -6.67
N VAL A 405 9.27 -25.99 -7.00
CA VAL A 405 9.32 -27.08 -6.01
C VAL A 405 10.52 -26.91 -5.09
N ALA A 406 11.70 -26.64 -5.63
CA ALA A 406 12.91 -26.40 -4.84
C ALA A 406 12.74 -25.23 -3.87
N ARG A 407 12.04 -24.15 -4.28
CA ARG A 407 11.73 -23.01 -3.40
C ARG A 407 10.78 -23.40 -2.27
N VAL A 408 9.76 -24.21 -2.55
CA VAL A 408 8.85 -24.73 -1.51
C VAL A 408 9.62 -25.63 -0.53
N LEU A 409 10.49 -26.51 -1.03
CA LEU A 409 11.33 -27.36 -0.19
C LEU A 409 12.29 -26.55 0.69
N CYS A 410 12.93 -25.52 0.14
CA CYS A 410 13.78 -24.62 0.93
C CYS A 410 12.97 -23.88 2.02
N PHE A 411 11.72 -23.50 1.75
CA PHE A 411 10.84 -22.90 2.76
C PHE A 411 10.49 -23.88 3.88
N VAL A 412 10.08 -25.11 3.52
CA VAL A 412 9.78 -26.16 4.50
C VAL A 412 11.02 -26.48 5.33
N ALA A 413 12.18 -26.67 4.70
CA ALA A 413 13.45 -26.92 5.37
C ALA A 413 13.83 -25.78 6.33
N GLY A 414 13.68 -24.52 5.91
CA GLY A 414 13.96 -23.36 6.75
C GLY A 414 13.14 -23.35 8.04
N ILE A 415 11.83 -23.64 7.97
CA ILE A 415 11.00 -23.72 9.17
C ILE A 415 11.32 -24.97 10.00
N SER A 416 11.48 -26.13 9.35
CA SER A 416 11.73 -27.40 10.04
C SER A 416 13.05 -27.41 10.83
N ILE A 417 14.08 -26.72 10.36
CA ILE A 417 15.38 -26.63 11.05
C ILE A 417 15.28 -25.88 12.40
N ALA A 418 14.21 -25.11 12.64
CA ALA A 418 13.98 -24.50 13.96
C ALA A 418 13.74 -25.52 15.07
N PHE A 419 13.22 -26.69 14.71
CA PHE A 419 12.94 -27.80 15.63
C PHE A 419 14.12 -28.77 15.79
N ALA A 420 15.21 -28.59 15.02
CA ALA A 420 16.41 -29.37 15.19
C ALA A 420 17.13 -28.99 16.49
N LYS A 421 17.72 -29.98 17.17
CA LYS A 421 18.55 -29.77 18.37
C LYS A 421 19.93 -29.25 18.00
N ILE A 422 19.99 -27.98 17.60
CA ILE A 422 21.22 -27.27 17.19
C ILE A 422 21.36 -25.96 17.96
N THR A 423 22.59 -25.47 18.09
CA THR A 423 22.87 -24.19 18.74
C THR A 423 22.28 -23.01 17.93
N PRO A 424 21.99 -21.86 18.56
CA PRO A 424 21.49 -20.68 17.86
C PRO A 424 22.39 -20.22 16.70
N ALA A 425 23.72 -20.24 16.89
CA ALA A 425 24.68 -19.90 15.83
C ALA A 425 24.60 -20.84 14.62
N ALA A 426 24.58 -22.16 14.88
CA ALA A 426 24.44 -23.16 13.81
C ALA A 426 23.09 -23.01 13.09
N HIS A 427 22.02 -22.73 13.83
CA HIS A 427 20.70 -22.47 13.27
C HIS A 427 20.72 -21.25 12.34
N GLN A 428 21.30 -20.13 12.77
CA GLN A 428 21.40 -18.92 11.94
C GLN A 428 22.23 -19.13 10.68
N ALA A 429 23.35 -19.87 10.77
CA ALA A 429 24.16 -20.22 9.61
C ALA A 429 23.37 -21.04 8.58
N LEU A 430 22.61 -22.04 9.05
CA LEU A 430 21.73 -22.83 8.18
C LEU A 430 20.60 -21.99 7.57
N GLN A 431 19.97 -21.09 8.32
CA GLN A 431 18.96 -20.15 7.78
C GLN A 431 19.55 -19.27 6.69
N THR A 432 20.78 -18.81 6.89
CA THR A 432 21.49 -17.95 5.94
C THR A 432 21.82 -18.71 4.66
N LEU A 433 22.27 -19.96 4.76
CA LEU A 433 22.49 -20.83 3.61
C LEU A 433 21.18 -21.05 2.83
N ILE A 434 20.08 -21.34 3.52
CA ILE A 434 18.76 -21.55 2.91
C ILE A 434 18.25 -20.27 2.25
N ALA A 435 18.43 -19.11 2.88
CA ALA A 435 18.10 -17.81 2.31
C ALA A 435 18.94 -17.51 1.04
N GLY A 436 20.23 -17.86 1.06
CA GLY A 436 21.10 -17.80 -0.12
C GLY A 436 20.59 -18.68 -1.26
N CYS A 437 20.27 -19.94 -0.98
CA CYS A 437 19.66 -20.86 -1.93
C CYS A 437 18.34 -20.30 -2.49
N GLN A 438 17.48 -19.73 -1.64
CA GLN A 438 16.24 -19.06 -2.08
C GLN A 438 16.51 -17.89 -3.03
N CYS A 439 17.57 -17.10 -2.79
CA CYS A 439 17.95 -16.00 -3.67
C CYS A 439 18.44 -16.51 -5.04
N VAL A 440 19.25 -17.57 -5.07
CA VAL A 440 19.68 -18.23 -6.31
C VAL A 440 18.48 -18.77 -7.08
N LEU A 441 17.58 -19.49 -6.41
CA LEU A 441 16.37 -20.02 -7.04
C LEU A 441 15.45 -18.90 -7.55
N LEU A 442 15.31 -17.80 -6.80
CA LEU A 442 14.57 -16.62 -7.24
C LEU A 442 15.20 -15.99 -8.49
N TYR A 443 16.53 -15.87 -8.53
CA TYR A 443 17.24 -15.39 -9.71
C TYR A 443 17.01 -16.31 -10.92
N LEU A 444 17.12 -17.63 -10.75
CA LEU A 444 16.86 -18.59 -11.81
C LEU A 444 15.41 -18.50 -12.33
N GLN A 445 14.45 -18.35 -11.41
CA GLN A 445 13.03 -18.18 -11.74
C GLN A 445 12.79 -16.93 -12.60
N GLU A 446 13.44 -15.82 -12.27
CA GLU A 446 13.18 -14.52 -12.89
C GLU A 446 14.02 -14.25 -14.15
N ALA A 447 15.29 -14.66 -14.14
CA ALA A 447 16.24 -14.36 -15.21
C ALA A 447 16.34 -15.47 -16.26
N ARG A 448 16.26 -16.75 -15.87
CA ARG A 448 16.53 -17.89 -16.77
C ARG A 448 15.28 -18.60 -17.25
N TYR A 449 14.33 -18.84 -16.35
CA TYR A 449 13.14 -19.65 -16.63
C TYR A 449 11.87 -18.81 -16.72
N LYS A 450 11.95 -17.65 -17.39
CA LYS A 450 10.80 -16.75 -17.52
C LYS A 450 9.68 -17.42 -18.32
N VAL A 451 8.54 -17.61 -17.66
CA VAL A 451 7.34 -18.18 -18.28
C VAL A 451 6.73 -17.14 -19.23
N VAL A 452 6.90 -17.35 -20.54
CA VAL A 452 6.19 -16.57 -21.56
C VAL A 452 4.84 -17.23 -21.80
N THR A 453 3.77 -16.45 -21.74
CA THR A 453 2.43 -16.95 -22.03
C THR A 453 1.73 -16.02 -23.00
N GLU A 454 0.99 -16.62 -23.93
CA GLU A 454 0.15 -15.90 -24.88
C GLU A 454 -1.10 -15.31 -24.22
N ARG A 455 -1.48 -15.85 -23.05
CA ARG A 455 -2.64 -15.36 -22.30
C ARG A 455 -2.34 -13.96 -21.76
N ALA A 456 -3.18 -13.02 -22.13
CA ALA A 456 -3.09 -11.67 -21.61
C ALA A 456 -3.28 -11.66 -20.07
N HIS A 457 -2.46 -10.87 -19.38
CA HIS A 457 -2.58 -10.68 -17.94
C HIS A 457 -4.00 -10.14 -17.62
N PRO A 458 -4.68 -10.56 -16.54
CA PRO A 458 -6.03 -10.08 -16.21
C PRO A 458 -6.16 -8.56 -16.06
N LEU A 459 -5.03 -7.88 -15.82
CA LEU A 459 -4.93 -6.43 -15.70
C LEU A 459 -4.53 -5.72 -17.00
N SER A 460 -4.21 -6.43 -18.08
CA SER A 460 -3.87 -5.79 -19.36
C SER A 460 -5.05 -5.03 -19.96
N SER A 461 -6.27 -5.44 -19.63
CA SER A 461 -7.52 -4.77 -20.02
C SER A 461 -7.91 -3.61 -19.11
N MET A 462 -7.12 -3.31 -18.06
CA MET A 462 -7.48 -2.28 -17.07
C MET A 462 -7.54 -0.88 -17.69
N GLY A 463 -6.67 -0.55 -18.66
CA GLY A 463 -6.74 0.71 -19.41
C GLY A 463 -8.06 0.85 -20.16
N LYS A 464 -8.42 -0.16 -20.96
CA LYS A 464 -9.70 -0.23 -21.69
C LYS A 464 -10.91 -0.16 -20.75
N ALA A 465 -10.85 -0.83 -19.61
CA ALA A 465 -11.91 -0.81 -18.60
C ALA A 465 -12.07 0.58 -17.97
N LEU A 466 -10.96 1.23 -17.62
CA LEU A 466 -10.96 2.60 -17.08
C LEU A 466 -11.52 3.60 -18.09
N HIS A 467 -11.09 3.50 -19.35
CA HIS A 467 -11.59 4.34 -20.43
C HIS A 467 -13.10 4.12 -20.63
N SER A 468 -13.54 2.85 -20.68
CA SER A 468 -14.97 2.53 -20.81
C SER A 468 -15.78 3.09 -19.63
N LEU A 469 -15.27 3.03 -18.40
CA LEU A 469 -15.94 3.62 -17.23
C LEU A 469 -16.07 5.14 -17.33
N ARG A 470 -14.98 5.82 -17.69
CA ARG A 470 -14.99 7.28 -17.89
C ARG A 470 -15.99 7.71 -18.95
N GLN A 471 -16.05 6.97 -20.07
CA GLN A 471 -17.02 7.21 -21.13
C GLN A 471 -18.45 7.04 -20.64
N HIS A 472 -18.75 5.94 -19.94
CA HIS A 472 -20.09 5.73 -19.37
C HIS A 472 -20.45 6.84 -18.38
N GLY A 473 -19.52 7.23 -17.50
CA GLY A 473 -19.73 8.33 -16.55
C GLY A 473 -19.90 9.70 -17.24
N HIS A 474 -19.23 9.93 -18.37
CA HIS A 474 -19.43 11.14 -19.18
C HIS A 474 -20.82 11.14 -19.83
N ILE A 475 -21.22 10.04 -20.47
CA ILE A 475 -22.52 9.89 -21.12
C ILE A 475 -23.65 10.07 -20.09
N SER A 476 -23.56 9.44 -18.92
CA SER A 476 -24.55 9.61 -17.86
C SER A 476 -24.67 11.06 -17.41
N ARG A 477 -23.55 11.80 -17.27
CA ARG A 477 -23.58 13.23 -16.92
C ARG A 477 -24.23 14.10 -18.00
N LEU A 478 -23.94 13.83 -19.28
CA LEU A 478 -24.59 14.52 -20.39
C LEU A 478 -26.09 14.25 -20.43
N GLN A 479 -26.50 12.99 -20.21
CA GLN A 479 -27.92 12.62 -20.14
C GLN A 479 -28.62 13.30 -18.96
N HIS A 480 -27.99 13.38 -17.79
CA HIS A 480 -28.54 14.11 -16.65
C HIS A 480 -28.67 15.61 -16.95
N ALA A 481 -27.64 16.24 -17.53
CA ALA A 481 -27.69 17.65 -17.91
C ALA A 481 -28.79 17.93 -18.94
N ALA A 482 -28.93 17.07 -19.96
CA ALA A 482 -29.98 17.17 -20.96
C ALA A 482 -31.38 17.02 -20.36
N ARG A 483 -31.58 16.07 -19.43
CA ARG A 483 -32.85 15.92 -18.71
C ARG A 483 -33.16 17.15 -17.86
N SER A 484 -32.18 17.67 -17.11
CA SER A 484 -32.36 18.89 -16.33
C SER A 484 -32.69 20.11 -17.20
N ALA A 485 -32.02 20.28 -18.34
CA ALA A 485 -32.34 21.34 -19.31
C ALA A 485 -33.75 21.18 -19.89
N THR A 486 -34.16 19.95 -20.21
CA THR A 486 -35.51 19.65 -20.71
C THR A 486 -36.58 19.92 -19.65
N LEU A 487 -36.31 19.61 -18.38
CA LEU A 487 -37.21 19.92 -17.27
C LEU A 487 -37.31 21.43 -17.03
N LEU A 488 -36.22 22.18 -17.20
CA LEU A 488 -36.23 23.65 -17.15
C LEU A 488 -37.00 24.25 -18.34
N SER A 489 -36.91 23.66 -19.54
CA SER A 489 -37.64 24.15 -20.71
C SER A 489 -39.13 23.80 -20.68
N LYS A 490 -39.51 22.68 -20.06
CA LYS A 490 -40.92 22.26 -19.89
C LYS A 490 -41.56 22.80 -18.63
N GLY A 491 -40.77 23.17 -17.62
CA GLY A 491 -41.22 23.80 -16.38
C GLY A 491 -41.61 25.26 -16.60
N ASN A 492 -42.86 25.48 -17.01
CA ASN A 492 -43.62 26.74 -16.97
C ASN A 492 -42.98 28.02 -17.56
N PRO A 493 -43.34 28.40 -18.80
CA PRO A 493 -43.27 29.78 -19.27
C PRO A 493 -44.29 30.75 -18.60
N MET A 494 -45.03 30.33 -17.57
CA MET A 494 -46.16 31.10 -16.98
C MET A 494 -45.89 31.82 -15.64
N ALA A 495 -44.64 32.05 -15.24
CA ALA A 495 -44.33 32.87 -14.06
C ALA A 495 -43.39 34.05 -14.37
N MET A 496 -43.52 34.65 -15.56
CA MET A 496 -42.84 35.89 -15.93
C MET A 496 -43.81 36.87 -16.60
N THR A 497 -44.96 37.13 -15.97
CA THR A 497 -45.78 38.31 -16.25
C THR A 497 -46.29 38.91 -14.95
N THR A 498 -45.42 39.63 -14.26
CA THR A 498 -45.80 40.88 -13.59
C THR A 498 -44.60 41.81 -13.70
N SER A 499 -44.79 42.83 -14.54
CA SER A 499 -43.92 43.98 -14.70
C SER A 499 -43.69 44.65 -13.35
N GLN A 500 -42.46 44.64 -12.86
CA GLN A 500 -41.91 45.80 -12.19
C GLN A 500 -40.66 46.23 -12.96
N SER A 501 -40.64 47.53 -13.25
CA SER A 501 -39.64 48.26 -14.02
C SER A 501 -38.20 47.94 -13.62
N PRO A 502 -37.24 48.04 -14.55
CA PRO A 502 -35.84 47.77 -14.27
C PRO A 502 -35.26 48.88 -13.38
N GLN A 503 -35.16 48.64 -12.07
CA GLN A 503 -34.17 49.34 -11.26
C GLN A 503 -32.82 48.61 -11.39
N SER A 504 -31.84 49.39 -11.84
CA SER A 504 -30.48 49.03 -12.22
C SER A 504 -29.76 48.06 -11.25
N THR A 505 -29.53 46.82 -11.71
CA THR A 505 -28.64 45.83 -11.07
C THR A 505 -27.23 45.79 -11.68
N GLU A 506 -26.86 46.79 -12.50
CA GLU A 506 -25.47 47.01 -12.93
C GLU A 506 -24.55 47.47 -11.77
N SER A 507 -25.09 47.84 -10.61
CA SER A 507 -24.31 48.31 -9.44
C SER A 507 -23.84 47.18 -8.50
N VAL A 508 -24.31 45.94 -8.67
CA VAL A 508 -23.95 44.82 -7.77
C VAL A 508 -22.89 43.88 -8.38
N TRP A 509 -22.83 43.74 -9.70
CA TRP A 509 -21.81 42.90 -10.36
C TRP A 509 -20.47 43.61 -10.59
N ARG A 510 -20.41 44.96 -10.49
CA ARG A 510 -19.13 45.70 -10.49
C ARG A 510 -18.47 45.84 -9.11
N LYS A 511 -19.16 45.53 -8.01
CA LYS A 511 -18.59 45.65 -6.64
C LYS A 511 -17.90 44.39 -6.11
N THR A 512 -17.97 43.25 -6.80
CA THR A 512 -17.28 41.99 -6.41
C THR A 512 -16.10 41.61 -7.31
N LYS A 513 -15.77 42.40 -8.34
CA LYS A 513 -14.54 42.24 -9.15
C LYS A 513 -13.41 43.22 -8.79
N GLY A 514 -13.62 44.09 -7.81
CA GLY A 514 -12.64 45.09 -7.38
C GLY A 514 -12.30 44.99 -5.90
N LYS A 515 -11.71 43.86 -5.46
CA LYS A 515 -10.98 43.70 -4.19
C LYS A 515 -10.39 42.29 -4.09
N PHE A 516 -9.41 41.97 -4.92
CA PHE A 516 -8.32 41.00 -4.69
C PHE A 516 -7.39 41.06 -5.90
N SER A 517 -6.78 42.22 -6.08
CA SER A 517 -5.70 42.48 -7.03
C SER A 517 -4.75 43.43 -6.33
N HIS A 518 -3.97 42.92 -5.39
CA HIS A 518 -2.68 43.44 -4.95
C HIS A 518 -2.06 42.42 -3.98
N GLY A 519 -0.94 41.82 -4.39
CA GLY A 519 -0.14 40.96 -3.54
C GLY A 519 0.48 39.78 -4.28
N MET A 520 1.76 39.94 -4.66
CA MET A 520 2.72 38.90 -5.08
C MET A 520 2.63 38.37 -6.52
N HIS A 521 3.08 39.20 -7.45
CA HIS A 521 3.99 38.72 -8.50
C HIS A 521 5.32 38.33 -7.84
N HIS A 522 5.58 37.04 -7.63
CA HIS A 522 6.95 36.54 -7.59
C HIS A 522 7.23 35.76 -8.88
N SER A 523 8.13 36.35 -9.66
CA SER A 523 8.82 35.78 -10.80
C SER A 523 9.31 34.36 -10.50
N MET A 524 8.72 33.35 -11.14
CA MET A 524 9.44 32.11 -11.41
C MET A 524 10.35 32.38 -12.61
N HIS A 525 11.57 32.81 -12.32
CA HIS A 525 12.68 32.67 -13.26
C HIS A 525 12.84 31.18 -13.56
N HIS A 526 12.57 30.80 -14.80
CA HIS A 526 13.21 29.63 -15.41
C HIS A 526 14.71 29.91 -15.52
N PRO A 527 15.60 29.13 -14.87
CA PRO A 527 16.96 29.06 -15.35
C PRO A 527 16.95 28.15 -16.58
N SER A 528 17.04 28.76 -17.76
CA SER A 528 17.47 28.10 -18.98
C SER A 528 18.94 27.72 -18.83
N GLY A 529 19.21 26.61 -18.14
CA GLY A 529 20.51 25.95 -18.17
C GLY A 529 20.58 25.02 -19.36
N ARG A 530 21.11 25.50 -20.49
CA ARG A 530 21.74 24.62 -21.49
C ARG A 530 22.95 24.00 -20.81
N GLY A 531 22.76 22.82 -20.23
CA GLY A 531 23.83 21.91 -19.85
C GLY A 531 23.73 20.69 -20.74
N GLU A 532 24.72 20.51 -21.61
CA GLU A 532 24.93 19.28 -22.37
C GLU A 532 24.97 18.08 -21.43
N GLN A 533 23.92 17.27 -21.40
CA GLN A 533 24.00 15.93 -20.83
C GLN A 533 24.68 15.03 -21.84
N LYS A 534 25.99 14.86 -21.67
CA LYS A 534 26.74 13.73 -22.25
C LYS A 534 26.08 12.43 -21.80
N GLU A 535 25.68 11.63 -22.78
CA GLU A 535 25.33 10.23 -22.61
C GLU A 535 26.48 9.49 -21.93
N CYS A 536 26.27 9.06 -20.69
CA CYS A 536 27.09 8.03 -20.09
C CYS A 536 26.39 6.69 -20.35
N SER A 537 26.86 5.98 -21.38
CA SER A 537 26.48 4.61 -21.65
C SER A 537 26.98 3.73 -20.49
N VAL A 538 26.08 3.31 -19.61
CA VAL A 538 26.35 2.16 -18.74
C VAL A 538 25.81 0.93 -19.46
N LYS A 539 26.74 0.19 -20.08
CA LYS A 539 26.51 -1.21 -20.45
C LYS A 539 26.24 -1.99 -19.17
N VAL A 540 25.14 -2.75 -19.16
CA VAL A 540 24.96 -3.96 -18.34
C VAL A 540 24.69 -5.10 -19.29
#